data_AF-A0A6B2LL23-F1
#
_entry.id   AF-A0A6B2LL23-F1
#
_cell.length_a   1.000
_cell.length_b   1.000
_cell.length_c   1.000
_cell.angle_alpha   90.00
_cell.angle_beta   90.00
_cell.angle_gamma   90.00
#
_symmetry.space_group_name_H-M   'P 1'
#
loop_
_entity.id
_entity.type
_entity.pdbx_description
1 polymer ?
#
loop_
_entity_poly.entity_id
_entity_poly.type
_entity_poly.pdbx_seq_one_letter_code
_entity_poly.pdbx_strand_id
1 'polypeptide(L)'
;MHYEGGGFCMSLEDCYARSLTAFGSSLNYSYTMDLGGGYFSSDPSENPLMYNWNRVFMMYCDGTIYTGDSTVTVDYDGHPLYFRGHYNKEAYYSRLVSSFNLNAGTDFVISGCSAGGIATYYFLDRWRDILPPGAKVRGLPDSGFFMDYEDTTPGK
;
A
#
# COMPACT_ATOMS: atom_id res chain seq x y z
N MET A 1 -6.92 6.88 -2.02
CA MET A 1 -6.36 5.51 -2.09
C MET A 1 -5.21 5.46 -1.11
N HIS A 2 -5.30 4.59 -0.10
CA HIS A 2 -4.31 4.51 0.99
C HIS A 2 -3.56 3.18 0.95
N TYR A 3 -2.24 3.24 0.97
CA TYR A 3 -1.35 2.10 1.13
C TYR A 3 -1.18 1.77 2.62
N GLU A 4 -1.51 0.55 3.00
CA GLU A 4 -1.23 0.02 4.34
C GLU A 4 0.29 -0.01 4.61
N GLY A 5 0.67 0.19 5.87
CA GLY A 5 2.04 0.04 6.35
C GLY A 5 2.37 -1.37 6.83
N GLY A 6 3.53 -1.56 7.48
CA GLY A 6 3.85 -2.83 8.14
C GLY A 6 5.27 -3.35 7.92
N GLY A 7 6.27 -2.48 7.78
CA GLY A 7 7.66 -2.89 7.57
C GLY A 7 7.90 -3.59 6.24
N PHE A 8 8.88 -4.47 6.19
CA PHE A 8 9.26 -5.30 5.03
C PHE A 8 10.06 -6.51 5.53
N CYS A 9 10.32 -7.50 4.67
CA CYS A 9 11.20 -8.63 5.00
C CYS A 9 12.52 -8.52 4.22
N MET A 10 13.63 -8.98 4.83
CA MET A 10 14.98 -8.78 4.30
C MET A 10 15.72 -10.08 3.97
N SER A 11 15.34 -11.20 4.59
CA SER A 11 15.83 -12.53 4.27
C SER A 11 14.69 -13.47 3.87
N LEU A 12 15.00 -14.61 3.23
CA LEU A 12 13.97 -15.61 2.90
C LEU A 12 13.31 -16.18 4.15
N GLU A 13 14.06 -16.36 5.24
CA GLU A 13 13.53 -16.79 6.54
C GLU A 13 12.52 -15.76 7.09
N ASP A 14 12.87 -14.47 7.07
CA ASP A 14 11.97 -13.40 7.50
C ASP A 14 10.72 -13.33 6.61
N CYS A 15 10.89 -13.46 5.30
CA CYS A 15 9.80 -13.42 4.34
C CYS A 15 8.86 -14.63 4.50
N TYR A 16 9.42 -15.80 4.80
CA TYR A 16 8.65 -16.98 5.17
C TYR A 16 7.87 -16.77 6.47
N ALA A 17 8.51 -16.30 7.54
CA ALA A 17 7.80 -16.00 8.78
C ALA A 17 6.68 -14.98 8.56
N ARG A 18 6.92 -13.96 7.71
CA ARG A 18 5.93 -12.95 7.35
C ARG A 18 4.78 -13.51 6.52
N SER A 19 5.02 -14.45 5.58
CA SER A 19 3.99 -15.04 4.71
C SER A 19 2.89 -15.76 5.50
N LEU A 20 3.21 -16.21 6.72
CA LEU A 20 2.28 -16.86 7.63
C LEU A 20 1.38 -15.87 8.40
N THR A 21 1.54 -14.57 8.19
CA THR A 21 0.77 -13.51 8.87
C THR A 21 -0.16 -12.76 7.91
N ALA A 22 -0.98 -11.87 8.47
CA ALA A 22 -1.82 -10.95 7.68
C ALA A 22 -0.99 -10.02 6.77
N PHE A 23 0.30 -9.81 7.04
CA PHE A 23 1.18 -8.97 6.21
C PHE A 23 1.90 -9.72 5.08
N GLY A 24 1.60 -11.00 4.89
CA GLY A 24 2.14 -11.84 3.83
C GLY A 24 1.12 -12.80 3.21
N SER A 25 -0.13 -12.79 3.67
CA SER A 25 -1.22 -13.61 3.13
C SER A 25 -2.58 -12.97 3.37
N SER A 26 -3.45 -13.05 2.36
CA SER A 26 -4.86 -12.62 2.45
C SER A 26 -5.82 -13.74 2.89
N LEU A 27 -5.31 -14.95 3.17
CA LEU A 27 -6.13 -16.14 3.45
C LEU A 27 -7.13 -15.92 4.59
N ASN A 28 -6.75 -15.13 5.59
CA ASN A 28 -7.54 -14.87 6.79
C ASN A 28 -8.07 -13.42 6.86
N TYR A 29 -8.09 -12.69 5.75
CA TYR A 29 -8.65 -11.34 5.73
C TYR A 29 -10.16 -11.39 5.97
N SER A 30 -10.64 -10.50 6.84
CA SER A 30 -12.06 -10.29 7.04
C SER A 30 -12.66 -9.54 5.85
N TYR A 31 -13.94 -9.78 5.56
CA TYR A 31 -14.64 -9.10 4.47
C TYR A 31 -14.79 -7.59 4.73
N THR A 32 -14.86 -7.19 6.00
CA THR A 32 -14.87 -5.81 6.44
C THR A 32 -13.73 -5.57 7.43
N MET A 33 -13.30 -4.32 7.51
CA MET A 33 -12.32 -3.87 8.50
C MET A 33 -12.72 -2.47 8.99
N ASP A 34 -12.39 -2.18 10.24
CA ASP A 34 -12.45 -0.81 10.75
C ASP A 34 -11.16 -0.09 10.32
N LEU A 35 -11.31 0.95 9.50
CA LEU A 35 -10.20 1.78 9.04
C LEU A 35 -9.82 2.85 10.09
N GLY A 36 -10.51 2.86 11.21
CA GLY A 36 -10.40 3.88 12.25
C GLY A 36 -11.01 5.22 11.82
N GLY A 37 -10.65 6.26 12.58
CA GLY A 37 -11.04 7.65 12.31
C GLY A 37 -10.04 8.40 11.44
N GLY A 38 -9.89 9.70 11.68
CA GLY A 38 -8.94 10.54 10.95
C GLY A 38 -9.21 10.58 9.46
N TYR A 39 -8.23 10.22 8.62
CA TYR A 39 -8.35 10.29 7.16
C TYR A 39 -9.50 9.45 6.57
N PHE A 40 -9.94 8.41 7.28
CA PHE A 40 -11.04 7.54 6.87
C PHE A 40 -12.37 7.86 7.53
N SER A 41 -12.41 8.83 8.46
CA SER A 41 -13.63 9.21 9.14
C SER A 41 -14.63 9.82 8.15
N SER A 42 -15.91 9.48 8.33
CA SER A 42 -17.04 10.15 7.69
C SER A 42 -17.62 11.30 8.51
N ASP A 43 -17.06 11.56 9.69
CA ASP A 43 -17.41 12.73 10.48
C ASP A 43 -16.68 13.97 9.92
N PRO A 44 -17.39 15.01 9.45
CA PRO A 44 -16.76 16.23 8.95
C PRO A 44 -15.98 17.02 10.01
N SER A 45 -16.21 16.78 11.31
CA SER A 45 -15.42 17.39 12.39
C SER A 45 -14.03 16.75 12.53
N GLU A 46 -13.89 15.47 12.16
CA GLU A 46 -12.62 14.75 12.15
C GLU A 46 -11.92 14.81 10.78
N ASN A 47 -12.69 14.73 9.69
CA ASN A 47 -12.19 14.71 8.31
C ASN A 47 -12.81 15.83 7.46
N PRO A 48 -12.53 17.10 7.77
CA PRO A 48 -13.21 18.23 7.15
C PRO A 48 -13.01 18.33 5.63
N LEU A 49 -11.95 17.71 5.09
CA LEU A 49 -11.61 17.78 3.67
C LEU A 49 -12.19 16.62 2.84
N MET A 50 -12.32 15.42 3.41
CA MET A 50 -12.57 14.18 2.65
C MET A 50 -13.64 13.28 3.28
N TYR A 51 -14.42 13.75 4.25
CA TYR A 51 -15.43 12.93 4.96
C TYR A 51 -16.48 12.28 4.04
N ASN A 52 -16.72 12.83 2.85
CA ASN A 52 -17.68 12.31 1.87
C ASN A 52 -17.03 11.72 0.60
N TRP A 53 -15.72 11.48 0.61
CA TRP A 53 -15.00 10.92 -0.53
C TRP A 53 -15.09 9.39 -0.55
N ASN A 54 -14.88 8.80 -1.74
CA ASN A 54 -14.66 7.36 -1.87
C ASN A 54 -13.32 6.97 -1.22
N ARG A 55 -13.34 5.90 -0.42
CA ARG A 55 -12.16 5.39 0.29
C ARG A 55 -11.75 4.06 -0.27
N VAL A 56 -10.46 3.91 -0.52
CA VAL A 56 -9.84 2.66 -0.95
C VAL A 56 -8.66 2.41 -0.04
N PHE A 57 -8.67 1.27 0.64
CA PHE A 57 -7.58 0.80 1.46
C PHE A 57 -6.91 -0.39 0.75
N MET A 58 -5.63 -0.24 0.41
CA MET A 58 -4.86 -1.25 -0.31
C MET A 58 -4.07 -2.08 0.70
N MET A 59 -4.57 -3.28 1.00
CA MET A 59 -3.92 -4.21 1.94
C MET A 59 -2.50 -4.56 1.50
N TYR A 60 -1.58 -4.61 2.46
CA TYR A 60 -0.16 -4.91 2.25
C TYR A 60 0.15 -6.36 2.57
N CYS A 61 0.37 -7.18 1.53
CA CYS A 61 0.55 -8.63 1.69
C CYS A 61 1.75 -9.22 0.94
N ASP A 62 2.63 -8.39 0.36
CA ASP A 62 3.77 -8.86 -0.43
C ASP A 62 5.12 -8.76 0.28
N GLY A 63 5.22 -7.96 1.35
CA GLY A 63 6.48 -7.82 2.10
C GLY A 63 7.58 -7.02 1.40
N THR A 64 7.30 -6.39 0.25
CA THR A 64 8.28 -5.66 -0.59
C THR A 64 7.97 -4.18 -0.80
N ILE A 65 7.28 -3.53 0.15
CA ILE A 65 6.86 -2.12 0.03
C ILE A 65 6.11 -1.86 -1.28
N TYR A 66 5.32 -2.83 -1.74
CA TYR A 66 4.57 -2.78 -3.01
C TYR A 66 5.43 -2.70 -4.28
N THR A 67 6.76 -2.84 -4.22
CA THR A 67 7.64 -2.68 -5.40
C THR A 67 8.03 -3.99 -6.07
N GLY A 68 7.89 -5.14 -5.39
CA GLY A 68 8.29 -6.44 -5.93
C GLY A 68 7.59 -6.77 -7.25
N ASP A 69 8.37 -7.06 -8.26
CA ASP A 69 7.95 -7.33 -9.65
C ASP A 69 8.38 -8.74 -10.11
N SER A 70 8.71 -9.63 -9.17
CA SER A 70 9.17 -10.96 -9.51
C SER A 70 8.06 -11.78 -10.14
N THR A 71 8.31 -12.28 -11.35
CA THR A 71 7.43 -13.23 -12.04
C THR A 71 7.66 -14.66 -11.56
N VAL A 72 8.80 -14.93 -10.92
CA VAL A 72 9.21 -16.26 -10.44
C VAL A 72 8.81 -16.44 -8.98
N THR A 73 8.31 -17.62 -8.65
CA THR A 73 8.04 -18.05 -7.28
C THR A 73 9.33 -18.57 -6.64
N VAL A 74 9.61 -18.16 -5.41
CA VAL A 74 10.74 -18.68 -4.63
C VAL A 74 10.22 -19.74 -3.67
N ASP A 75 10.85 -20.91 -3.62
CA ASP A 75 10.54 -21.92 -2.62
C ASP A 75 11.47 -21.74 -1.40
N TYR A 76 10.89 -21.80 -0.21
CA TYR A 76 11.62 -21.85 1.06
C TYR A 76 10.99 -22.94 1.92
N ASP A 77 11.72 -24.03 2.16
CA ASP A 77 11.25 -25.21 2.90
C ASP A 77 9.91 -25.78 2.42
N GLY A 78 9.70 -25.83 1.10
CA GLY A 78 8.46 -26.31 0.48
C GLY A 78 7.30 -25.31 0.55
N HIS A 79 7.55 -24.08 0.99
CA HIS A 79 6.58 -23.00 1.01
C HIS A 79 6.87 -21.98 -0.11
N PRO A 80 5.90 -21.73 -1.00
CA PRO A 80 6.08 -20.77 -2.09
C PRO A 80 5.94 -19.33 -1.58
N LEU A 81 6.94 -18.51 -1.87
CA LEU A 81 6.98 -17.07 -1.61
C LEU A 81 6.81 -16.28 -2.91
N TYR A 82 5.99 -15.22 -2.83
CA TYR A 82 5.63 -14.37 -3.96
C TYR A 82 5.96 -12.91 -3.68
N PHE A 83 6.92 -12.36 -4.42
CA PHE A 83 7.34 -10.97 -4.30
C PHE A 83 6.73 -10.13 -5.43
N ARG A 84 5.41 -9.88 -5.33
CA ARG A 84 4.57 -9.37 -6.42
C ARG A 84 3.82 -8.07 -6.10
N GLY A 85 4.35 -7.24 -5.20
CA GLY A 85 3.75 -5.96 -4.82
C GLY A 85 3.33 -5.08 -5.99
N HIS A 86 4.18 -4.97 -7.02
CA HIS A 86 3.90 -4.19 -8.23
C HIS A 86 2.64 -4.70 -8.94
N TYR A 87 2.54 -6.02 -9.15
CA TYR A 87 1.40 -6.63 -9.82
C TYR A 87 0.12 -6.55 -9.00
N ASN A 88 0.21 -6.65 -7.66
CA ASN A 88 -0.93 -6.46 -6.78
C ASN A 88 -1.51 -5.04 -6.93
N LYS A 89 -0.65 -4.02 -7.02
CA LYS A 89 -1.06 -2.63 -7.27
C LYS A 89 -1.75 -2.45 -8.63
N GLU A 90 -1.21 -3.03 -9.70
CA GLU A 90 -1.84 -3.00 -11.03
C GLU A 90 -3.21 -3.71 -11.03
N ALA A 91 -3.34 -4.80 -10.27
CA ALA A 91 -4.61 -5.50 -10.08
C ALA A 91 -5.63 -4.64 -9.31
N TYR A 92 -5.21 -3.92 -8.26
CA TYR A 92 -6.06 -2.95 -7.57
C TYR A 92 -6.60 -1.90 -8.54
N TYR A 93 -5.73 -1.26 -9.33
CA TYR A 93 -6.15 -0.28 -10.34
C TYR A 93 -7.18 -0.86 -11.31
N SER A 94 -6.87 -2.02 -11.89
CA SER A 94 -7.74 -2.70 -12.85
C SER A 94 -9.12 -3.03 -12.26
N ARG A 95 -9.17 -3.47 -11.01
CA ARG A 95 -10.43 -3.74 -10.29
C ARG A 95 -11.22 -2.47 -10.01
N LEU A 96 -10.55 -1.40 -9.57
CA LEU A 96 -11.17 -0.11 -9.26
C LEU A 96 -11.78 0.53 -10.51
N VAL A 97 -11.10 0.48 -11.65
CA VAL A 97 -11.63 0.95 -12.92
C VAL A 97 -12.84 0.14 -13.36
N SER A 98 -12.68 -1.19 -13.44
CA SER A 98 -13.71 -2.06 -14.01
C SER A 98 -14.98 -2.17 -13.15
N SER A 99 -14.86 -2.07 -11.84
CA SER A 99 -15.94 -2.42 -10.91
C SER A 99 -16.45 -1.26 -10.06
N PHE A 100 -15.67 -0.18 -9.94
CA PHE A 100 -15.99 0.93 -9.03
C PHE A 100 -15.93 2.30 -9.72
N ASN A 101 -15.83 2.32 -11.06
CA ASN A 101 -15.85 3.54 -11.86
C ASN A 101 -14.80 4.58 -11.43
N LEU A 102 -13.60 4.12 -11.06
CA LEU A 102 -12.48 4.99 -10.63
C LEU A 102 -12.24 6.13 -11.61
N ASN A 103 -12.43 5.88 -12.90
CA ASN A 103 -12.16 6.84 -13.97
C ASN A 103 -13.14 8.02 -14.04
N ALA A 104 -14.22 8.02 -13.27
CA ALA A 104 -15.09 9.19 -13.11
C ALA A 104 -14.59 10.18 -12.06
N GLY A 105 -13.54 9.83 -11.28
CA GLY A 105 -12.99 10.70 -10.26
C GLY A 105 -12.25 11.91 -10.84
N THR A 106 -12.42 13.07 -10.21
CA THR A 106 -11.73 14.33 -10.59
C THR A 106 -10.55 14.66 -9.68
N ASP A 107 -10.56 14.15 -8.45
CA ASP A 107 -9.60 14.46 -7.40
C ASP A 107 -9.20 13.16 -6.70
N PHE A 108 -7.90 12.94 -6.56
CA PHE A 108 -7.32 11.74 -6.00
C PHE A 108 -6.24 12.10 -4.99
N VAL A 109 -6.41 11.58 -3.77
CA VAL A 109 -5.36 11.56 -2.76
C VAL A 109 -4.76 10.17 -2.73
N ILE A 110 -3.48 10.06 -3.04
CA ILE A 110 -2.66 8.86 -2.84
C ILE A 110 -1.97 9.04 -1.49
N SER A 111 -2.29 8.18 -0.54
CA SER A 111 -1.75 8.24 0.81
C SER A 111 -1.22 6.90 1.27
N GLY A 112 -0.55 6.88 2.41
CA GLY A 112 -0.10 5.65 3.04
C GLY A 112 0.71 5.94 4.30
N CYS A 113 0.81 4.95 5.19
CA CYS A 113 1.52 5.06 6.46
C CYS A 113 2.75 4.15 6.50
N SER A 114 3.87 4.61 7.05
CA SER A 114 5.10 3.80 7.21
C SER A 114 5.60 3.28 5.85
N ALA A 115 5.68 1.96 5.64
CA ALA A 115 5.97 1.36 4.33
C ALA A 115 5.00 1.86 3.23
N GLY A 116 3.72 2.06 3.54
CA GLY A 116 2.76 2.67 2.63
C GLY A 116 3.03 4.15 2.35
N GLY A 117 3.67 4.86 3.29
CA GLY A 117 4.15 6.22 3.09
C GLY A 117 5.30 6.27 2.08
N ILE A 118 6.24 5.32 2.15
CA ILE A 118 7.27 5.13 1.11
C ILE A 118 6.60 4.82 -0.24
N ALA A 119 5.65 3.89 -0.26
CA ALA A 119 4.92 3.53 -1.48
C ALA A 119 4.17 4.75 -2.08
N THR A 120 3.69 5.66 -1.24
CA THR A 120 3.07 6.92 -1.71
C THR A 120 4.09 7.76 -2.48
N TYR A 121 5.28 8.01 -1.94
CA TYR A 121 6.33 8.72 -2.67
C TYR A 121 6.69 8.00 -3.96
N TYR A 122 6.85 6.68 -3.90
CA TYR A 122 7.33 5.88 -5.02
C TYR A 122 6.33 5.81 -6.19
N PHE A 123 5.03 5.72 -5.89
CA PHE A 123 4.00 5.51 -6.92
C PHE A 123 3.18 6.75 -7.28
N LEU A 124 3.40 7.92 -6.66
CA LEU A 124 2.57 9.10 -6.89
C LEU A 124 2.52 9.51 -8.37
N ASP A 125 3.68 9.60 -9.02
CA ASP A 125 3.76 9.97 -10.43
C ASP A 125 3.17 8.88 -11.33
N ARG A 126 3.34 7.61 -10.96
CA ARG A 126 2.71 6.52 -11.69
C ARG A 126 1.18 6.56 -11.61
N TRP A 127 0.62 6.90 -10.45
CA TRP A 127 -0.82 7.15 -10.31
C TRP A 127 -1.26 8.33 -11.16
N ARG A 128 -0.46 9.39 -11.20
CA ARG A 128 -0.73 10.54 -12.07
C ARG A 128 -0.83 10.15 -13.54
N ASP A 129 0.02 9.24 -14.01
CA ASP A 129 0.03 8.81 -15.41
C ASP A 129 -1.17 7.94 -15.81
N ILE A 130 -1.66 7.11 -14.89
CA ILE A 130 -2.71 6.13 -15.21
C ILE A 130 -4.13 6.60 -14.87
N LEU A 131 -4.27 7.59 -13.97
CA LEU A 131 -5.57 8.16 -13.62
C LEU A 131 -6.11 9.07 -14.74
N PRO A 132 -7.41 9.41 -14.72
CA PRO A 132 -8.05 10.19 -15.77
C PRO A 132 -7.29 11.47 -16.14
N PRO A 133 -7.10 11.75 -17.44
CA PRO A 133 -6.49 13.01 -17.89
C PRO A 133 -7.19 14.22 -17.28
N GLY A 134 -6.41 15.14 -16.72
CA GLY A 134 -6.93 16.36 -16.11
C GLY A 134 -7.43 16.23 -14.66
N ALA A 135 -7.51 15.01 -14.11
CA ALA A 135 -7.77 14.83 -12.67
C ALA A 135 -6.70 15.53 -11.82
N LYS A 136 -6.96 15.87 -10.57
CA LYS A 136 -5.96 16.37 -9.62
C LYS A 136 -5.45 15.22 -8.77
N VAL A 137 -4.14 14.99 -8.78
CA VAL A 137 -3.52 13.92 -7.98
C VAL A 137 -2.61 14.56 -6.94
N ARG A 138 -2.73 14.14 -5.68
CA ARG A 138 -1.97 14.65 -4.52
C ARG A 138 -1.43 13.49 -3.70
N GLY A 139 -0.19 13.61 -3.24
CA GLY A 139 0.42 12.68 -2.30
C GLY A 139 0.21 13.11 -0.86
N LEU A 140 -0.09 12.18 0.03
CA LEU A 140 -0.13 12.34 1.48
C LEU A 140 0.65 11.17 2.12
N PRO A 141 1.99 11.23 2.09
CA PRO A 141 2.84 10.23 2.71
C PRO A 141 2.93 10.49 4.22
N ASP A 142 2.37 9.60 5.02
CA ASP A 142 2.46 9.61 6.47
C ASP A 142 3.59 8.70 6.94
N SER A 143 4.51 9.22 7.76
CA SER A 143 5.59 8.44 8.37
C SER A 143 6.43 7.63 7.36
N GLY A 144 6.51 8.11 6.11
CA GLY A 144 7.17 7.45 4.98
C GLY A 144 8.50 8.06 4.57
N PHE A 145 8.92 9.15 5.23
CA PHE A 145 10.22 9.78 4.98
C PHE A 145 11.25 9.17 5.91
N PHE A 146 12.21 8.45 5.34
CA PHE A 146 13.32 7.83 6.06
C PHE A 146 14.62 8.48 5.61
N MET A 147 15.47 8.82 6.57
CA MET A 147 16.84 9.26 6.29
C MET A 147 17.73 8.03 6.17
N ASP A 148 18.49 7.94 5.08
CA ASP A 148 19.63 7.03 5.00
C ASP A 148 20.80 7.68 5.73
N TYR A 149 20.93 7.36 7.02
CA TYR A 149 21.99 7.88 7.88
C TYR A 149 22.82 6.72 8.42
N GLU A 150 24.12 6.92 8.51
CA GLU A 150 25.00 5.96 9.16
C GLU A 150 24.66 5.90 10.65
N ASP A 151 24.31 4.70 11.12
CA ASP A 151 24.14 4.48 12.56
C ASP A 151 25.51 4.56 13.23
N THR A 152 25.68 5.54 14.11
CA THR A 152 26.93 5.75 14.86
C THR A 152 26.92 4.98 16.19
N THR A 153 25.89 4.18 16.46
CA THR A 153 25.75 3.39 17.68
C THR A 153 26.67 2.16 17.62
N PRO A 154 27.67 2.03 18.51
CA PRO A 154 28.57 0.87 18.49
C PRO A 154 27.83 -0.43 18.87
N GLY A 155 27.99 -1.48 18.06
CA GLY A 155 27.56 -2.85 18.41
C GLY A 155 26.22 -3.31 17.82
N LYS A 156 25.70 -2.63 16.80
CA LYS A 156 24.69 -3.14 15.86
C LYS A 156 25.23 -3.12 14.45
#